data_AF-A0A5S6QL45-F1
#
_entry.id   AF-A0A5S6QL45-F1
#
_cell.length_a   1.000
_cell.length_b   1.000
_cell.length_c   1.000
_cell.angle_alpha   90.00
_cell.angle_beta   90.00
_cell.angle_gamma   90.00
#
_symmetry.space_group_name_H-M   'P 1'
#
loop_
_entity.id
_entity.type
_entity.pdbx_description
1 polymer ?
#
loop_
_entity_poly.entity_id
_entity_poly.type
_entity_poly.pdbx_seq_one_letter_code
_entity_poly.pdbx_strand_id
1 'polypeptide(L)'
;MSCDKSSCVHGICVMIDGQGRCNCTHGYTGEYCDVPIQCKDGFCLNGGTCFEMLGRVECKCPSGFSGLNCERKTLEQTSAKGSPYEDKYLGIAASIFIFSFISGLAILAFVKYLQQRSQVRSKAPHELSANRADSPEQAEEYDVRPMSRDSLVGVQNFLLSRNMDARRSSAEAEDDWFKRRISAENPIARYAET
;
A
#
# COMPACT_ATOMS: atom_id res chain seq x y z
N MET A 1 -20.67 -46.65 -30.30
CA MET A 1 -20.47 -47.36 -29.02
C MET A 1 -21.65 -47.09 -28.08
N SER A 2 -22.07 -48.05 -27.25
CA SER A 2 -23.07 -47.84 -26.20
C SER A 2 -22.37 -47.93 -24.83
N CYS A 3 -22.68 -47.02 -23.90
CA CYS A 3 -22.07 -46.99 -22.56
C CYS A 3 -22.53 -48.14 -21.64
N ASP A 4 -23.25 -49.12 -22.17
CA ASP A 4 -23.84 -50.25 -21.46
C ASP A 4 -22.80 -51.26 -20.93
N LYS A 5 -21.58 -51.21 -21.48
CA LYS A 5 -20.39 -51.91 -20.96
C LYS A 5 -19.28 -50.86 -20.86
N SER A 6 -18.69 -50.71 -19.68
CA SER A 6 -17.61 -49.75 -19.36
C SER A 6 -16.42 -49.91 -20.33
N SER A 7 -16.48 -49.25 -21.48
CA SER A 7 -15.52 -49.45 -22.58
C SER A 7 -14.33 -48.51 -22.48
N CYS A 8 -14.45 -47.43 -21.71
CA CYS A 8 -13.37 -46.45 -21.54
C CYS A 8 -12.38 -46.96 -20.48
N VAL A 9 -11.12 -47.20 -20.87
CA VAL A 9 -10.08 -47.74 -19.98
C VAL A 9 -9.63 -46.66 -18.99
N HIS A 10 -9.22 -45.50 -19.50
CA HIS A 10 -8.81 -44.34 -18.70
C HIS A 10 -9.73 -43.14 -18.96
N GLY A 11 -11.02 -43.29 -18.69
CA GLY A 11 -11.98 -42.21 -18.89
C GLY A 11 -13.39 -42.59 -18.45
N ILE A 12 -14.31 -41.66 -18.67
CA ILE A 12 -15.73 -41.87 -18.40
C ILE A 12 -16.51 -41.95 -19.71
N CYS A 13 -17.44 -42.91 -19.81
CA CYS A 13 -18.32 -43.01 -20.97
C CYS A 13 -19.47 -42.00 -20.81
N VAL A 14 -19.65 -41.15 -21.81
CA VAL A 14 -20.71 -40.13 -21.86
C VAL A 14 -21.55 -40.30 -23.12
N MET A 15 -22.86 -40.11 -23.02
CA MET A 15 -23.75 -40.14 -24.17
C MET A 15 -23.85 -38.74 -24.77
N ILE A 16 -23.46 -38.59 -26.04
CA ILE A 16 -23.52 -37.35 -26.82
C ILE A 16 -24.32 -37.65 -28.09
N ASP A 17 -25.44 -36.95 -28.30
CA ASP A 17 -26.33 -37.13 -29.46
C ASP A 17 -26.78 -38.58 -29.71
N GLY A 18 -27.03 -39.33 -28.62
CA GLY A 18 -27.43 -40.75 -28.70
C GLY A 18 -26.29 -41.72 -29.00
N GLN A 19 -25.05 -41.25 -29.10
CA GLN A 19 -23.85 -42.08 -29.24
C GLN A 19 -23.01 -42.03 -27.96
N GLY A 20 -22.53 -43.18 -27.49
CA GLY A 20 -21.56 -43.25 -26.41
C GLY A 20 -20.17 -42.84 -26.90
N ARG A 21 -19.54 -41.89 -26.22
CA ARG A 21 -18.16 -41.45 -26.46
C ARG A 21 -17.39 -41.46 -25.14
N CYS A 22 -16.11 -41.80 -25.19
CA CYS A 22 -15.26 -41.71 -24.02
C CYS A 22 -14.71 -40.29 -23.84
N ASN A 23 -14.89 -39.74 -22.63
CA ASN A 23 -14.18 -38.54 -22.18
C ASN A 23 -12.93 -39.00 -21.42
N CYS A 24 -11.76 -38.84 -22.03
CA CYS A 24 -10.52 -39.39 -21.52
C CYS A 24 -9.95 -38.57 -20.35
N THR A 25 -9.39 -39.28 -19.38
CA THR A 25 -8.57 -38.69 -18.33
C THR A 25 -7.30 -38.11 -18.93
N HIS A 26 -6.78 -37.08 -18.28
CA HIS A 26 -5.56 -36.42 -18.71
C HIS A 26 -4.40 -37.41 -18.92
N GLY A 27 -3.72 -37.29 -20.08
CA GLY A 27 -2.62 -38.18 -20.47
C GLY A 27 -3.04 -39.40 -21.30
N TYR A 28 -4.33 -39.57 -21.63
CA TYR A 28 -4.82 -40.64 -22.50
C TYR A 28 -5.70 -40.11 -23.63
N THR A 29 -5.72 -40.82 -24.76
CA THR A 29 -6.45 -40.52 -25.98
C THR A 29 -6.94 -41.82 -26.64
N GLY A 30 -7.57 -41.70 -27.81
CA GLY A 30 -8.19 -42.81 -28.54
C GLY A 30 -9.68 -42.96 -28.23
N GLU A 31 -10.38 -43.75 -29.05
CA GLU A 31 -11.84 -43.96 -28.92
C GLU A 31 -12.23 -44.58 -27.56
N TYR A 32 -11.31 -45.33 -26.96
CA TYR A 32 -11.49 -46.06 -25.69
C TYR A 32 -10.60 -45.51 -24.55
N CYS A 33 -9.89 -44.40 -24.76
CA CYS A 33 -8.90 -43.86 -23.80
C CYS A 33 -7.84 -44.89 -23.38
N ASP A 34 -7.42 -45.73 -24.32
CA ASP A 34 -6.46 -46.80 -24.17
C ASP A 34 -5.06 -46.42 -24.69
N VAL A 35 -4.95 -45.31 -25.41
CA VAL A 35 -3.68 -44.82 -25.97
C VAL A 35 -3.09 -43.75 -25.05
N PRO A 36 -1.91 -43.95 -24.44
CA PRO A 36 -1.26 -42.89 -23.67
C PRO A 36 -0.76 -41.78 -24.61
N ILE A 37 -0.97 -40.53 -24.22
CA ILE A 37 -0.47 -39.37 -24.95
C ILE A 37 1.05 -39.29 -24.77
N GLN A 38 1.78 -39.24 -25.89
CA GLN A 38 3.24 -39.12 -25.92
C GLN A 38 3.66 -37.70 -26.32
N CYS A 39 4.90 -37.34 -25.99
CA CYS A 39 5.45 -36.03 -26.34
C CYS A 39 5.64 -35.78 -27.84
N LYS A 40 5.43 -36.80 -28.68
CA LYS A 40 5.62 -36.72 -30.14
C LYS A 40 4.48 -36.02 -30.89
N ASP A 41 3.28 -35.94 -30.33
CA ASP A 41 2.09 -35.51 -31.08
C ASP A 41 1.78 -34.00 -30.96
N GLY A 42 2.77 -33.17 -30.64
CA GLY A 42 2.54 -31.73 -30.50
C GLY A 42 1.66 -31.37 -29.29
N PHE A 43 1.63 -32.24 -28.27
CA PHE A 43 0.84 -32.05 -27.05
C PHE A 43 1.14 -30.71 -26.36
N CYS A 44 2.41 -30.29 -26.32
CA CYS A 44 2.79 -28.97 -25.84
C CYS A 44 2.85 -27.97 -27.00
N LEU A 45 1.94 -26.99 -26.97
CA LEU A 45 1.84 -25.92 -27.96
C LEU A 45 2.80 -24.77 -27.64
N ASN A 46 2.91 -23.84 -28.59
CA ASN A 46 3.62 -22.56 -28.41
C ASN A 46 5.09 -22.68 -27.94
N GLY A 47 5.77 -23.78 -28.30
CA GLY A 47 7.15 -24.02 -27.90
C GLY A 47 7.32 -24.56 -26.47
N GLY A 48 6.26 -25.09 -25.87
CA GLY A 48 6.34 -25.81 -24.60
C GLY A 48 7.27 -27.03 -24.68
N THR A 49 8.05 -27.25 -23.61
CA THR A 49 8.88 -28.44 -23.49
C THR A 49 8.08 -29.57 -22.86
N CYS A 50 8.03 -30.72 -23.53
CA CYS A 50 7.27 -31.87 -23.08
C CYS A 50 8.12 -32.83 -22.25
N PHE A 51 7.56 -33.34 -21.15
CA PHE A 51 8.18 -34.33 -20.28
C PHE A 51 7.27 -35.54 -20.13
N GLU A 52 7.80 -36.73 -20.45
CA GLU A 52 7.14 -38.00 -20.17
C GLU A 52 7.56 -38.48 -18.77
N MET A 53 6.59 -38.58 -17.87
CA MET A 53 6.76 -39.20 -16.56
C MET A 53 5.92 -40.48 -16.50
N LEU A 54 6.24 -41.42 -15.63
CA LEU A 54 5.58 -42.73 -15.54
C LEU A 54 4.03 -42.58 -15.47
N GLY A 55 3.36 -42.80 -16.59
CA GLY A 55 1.89 -42.70 -16.73
C GLY A 55 1.31 -41.29 -16.87
N ARG A 56 2.12 -40.23 -17.03
CA ARG A 56 1.63 -38.86 -17.27
C ARG A 56 2.56 -38.06 -18.17
N VAL A 57 1.97 -37.23 -19.02
CA VAL A 57 2.69 -36.23 -19.82
C VAL A 57 2.50 -34.84 -19.20
N GLU A 58 3.56 -34.04 -19.15
CA GLU A 58 3.51 -32.68 -18.60
C GLU A 58 4.24 -31.69 -19.52
N CYS A 59 3.64 -30.51 -19.70
CA CYS A 59 4.23 -29.43 -20.48
C CYS A 59 4.81 -28.34 -19.59
N LYS A 60 6.08 -28.02 -19.79
CA LYS A 60 6.68 -26.79 -19.27
C LYS A 60 6.49 -25.68 -20.28
N CYS A 61 5.62 -24.74 -19.93
CA CYS A 61 5.30 -23.62 -20.81
C CYS A 61 6.39 -22.54 -20.79
N PRO A 62 6.69 -21.93 -21.96
CA PRO A 62 7.56 -20.77 -22.03
C PRO A 62 6.86 -19.55 -21.41
N SER A 63 7.65 -18.53 -21.10
CA SER A 63 7.13 -17.28 -20.55
C SER A 63 6.05 -16.66 -21.45
N GLY A 64 4.98 -16.18 -20.82
CA GLY A 64 3.81 -15.64 -21.55
C GLY A 64 2.87 -16.72 -22.09
N PHE A 65 3.06 -18.00 -21.72
CA PHE A 65 2.09 -19.07 -21.97
C PHE A 65 1.77 -19.88 -20.72
N SER A 66 0.57 -20.44 -20.67
CA SER A 66 0.05 -21.25 -19.57
C SER A 66 -1.04 -22.20 -20.08
N GLY A 67 -1.53 -23.07 -19.20
CA GLY A 67 -2.45 -24.13 -19.60
C GLY A 67 -1.76 -25.48 -19.61
N LEU A 68 -2.56 -26.52 -19.77
CA LEU A 68 -2.11 -27.91 -19.71
C LEU A 68 -1.16 -28.24 -20.87
N ASN A 69 -1.43 -27.63 -22.01
CA ASN A 69 -0.76 -27.83 -23.28
C ASN A 69 -0.11 -26.50 -23.73
N CYS A 70 0.05 -25.53 -22.82
CA CYS A 70 0.55 -24.19 -23.13
C CYS A 70 -0.30 -23.43 -24.17
N GLU A 71 -1.59 -23.71 -24.21
CA GLU A 71 -2.53 -23.16 -25.19
C GLU A 71 -2.95 -21.71 -24.89
N ARG A 72 -2.82 -21.25 -23.64
CA ARG A 72 -3.27 -19.91 -23.22
C ARG A 72 -2.09 -18.95 -23.16
N LYS A 73 -2.19 -17.82 -23.86
CA LYS A 73 -1.24 -16.72 -23.75
C LYS A 73 -1.47 -15.95 -22.46
N THR A 74 -0.50 -15.92 -21.56
CA THR A 74 -0.50 -15.02 -20.41
C THR A 74 -0.03 -13.66 -20.87
N LEU A 75 -0.86 -12.64 -20.68
CA LEU A 75 -0.54 -11.24 -21.05
C LEU A 75 0.54 -10.61 -20.14
N GLU A 76 1.04 -11.35 -19.15
CA GLU A 76 1.92 -10.80 -18.13
C GLU A 76 3.05 -11.77 -17.78
N GLN A 77 4.25 -11.52 -18.30
CA GLN A 77 5.50 -11.88 -17.65
C GLN A 77 6.61 -10.88 -18.01
N THR A 78 6.50 -9.66 -17.48
CA THR A 78 7.68 -8.89 -17.06
C THR A 78 7.86 -9.05 -15.54
N SER A 79 7.84 -10.27 -15.00
CA SER A 79 8.17 -10.48 -13.58
C SER A 79 8.52 -11.93 -13.25
N ALA A 80 9.74 -12.34 -13.60
CA ALA A 80 10.47 -13.36 -12.87
C ALA A 80 11.73 -12.76 -12.23
N LYS A 81 11.57 -11.54 -11.69
CA LYS A 81 12.42 -11.01 -10.62
C LYS A 81 11.47 -10.69 -9.47
N GLY A 82 11.89 -10.97 -8.24
CA GLY A 82 11.05 -11.02 -7.05
C GLY A 82 10.05 -9.87 -6.89
N SER A 83 9.00 -10.15 -6.13
CA SER A 83 7.98 -9.20 -5.70
C SER A 83 8.56 -7.78 -5.49
N PRO A 84 8.06 -6.73 -6.19
CA PRO A 84 8.50 -5.35 -5.99
C PRO A 84 8.02 -4.75 -4.65
N TYR A 85 7.50 -5.59 -3.73
CA TYR A 85 6.95 -5.19 -2.44
C TYR A 85 7.94 -5.34 -1.28
N GLU A 86 8.96 -6.20 -1.38
CA GLU A 86 9.88 -6.50 -0.27
C GLU A 86 11.01 -5.46 -0.10
N ASP A 87 11.36 -4.69 -1.14
CA ASP A 87 12.49 -3.75 -1.08
C ASP A 87 12.13 -2.38 -0.45
N LYS A 88 10.86 -1.98 -0.49
CA LYS A 88 10.43 -0.65 0.00
C LYS A 88 10.30 -0.60 1.53
N TYR A 89 9.92 -1.71 2.16
CA TYR A 89 9.72 -1.77 3.60
C TYR A 89 11.02 -1.73 4.40
N LEU A 90 12.11 -2.24 3.83
CA LEU A 90 13.41 -2.24 4.49
C LEU A 90 13.97 -0.81 4.71
N GLY A 91 13.77 0.08 3.73
CA GLY A 91 14.18 1.49 3.84
C GLY A 91 13.33 2.31 4.83
N ILE A 92 12.03 2.04 4.88
CA ILE A 92 11.12 2.71 5.82
C ILE A 92 11.42 2.27 7.25
N ALA A 93 11.62 0.97 7.48
CA ALA A 93 11.97 0.45 8.81
C ALA A 93 13.27 1.08 9.35
N ALA A 94 14.33 1.14 8.52
CA ALA A 94 15.59 1.77 8.92
C ALA A 94 15.41 3.25 9.30
N SER A 95 14.61 4.00 8.54
CA SER A 95 14.33 5.41 8.80
C SER A 95 13.64 5.60 10.15
N ILE A 96 12.61 4.80 10.45
CA ILE A 96 11.87 4.85 11.72
C ILE A 96 12.80 4.54 12.90
N PHE A 97 13.63 3.50 12.81
CA PHE A 97 14.58 3.17 13.87
C PHE A 97 15.58 4.30 14.15
N ILE A 98 16.10 4.94 13.10
CA ILE A 98 17.04 6.06 13.23
C ILE A 98 16.35 7.26 13.90
N PHE A 99 15.14 7.62 13.49
CA PHE A 99 14.38 8.72 14.12
C PHE A 99 14.05 8.45 15.59
N SER A 100 13.62 7.21 15.92
CA SER A 100 13.37 6.81 17.31
C SER A 100 14.64 6.86 18.16
N PHE A 101 15.79 6.46 17.61
CA PHE A 101 17.05 6.49 18.34
C PHE A 101 17.56 7.93 18.58
N ILE A 102 17.50 8.79 17.55
CA ILE A 102 17.94 10.20 17.66
C ILE A 102 17.05 10.97 18.64
N SER A 103 15.73 10.80 18.55
CA SER A 103 14.79 11.43 19.48
C SER A 103 15.01 10.95 20.92
N GLY A 104 15.25 9.65 21.12
CA GLY A 104 15.62 9.10 22.44
C GLY A 104 16.90 9.71 23.01
N LEU A 105 17.98 9.81 22.22
CA LEU A 105 19.23 10.43 22.66
C LEU A 105 19.06 11.91 22.98
N ALA A 106 18.29 12.64 22.18
CA ALA A 106 18.00 14.06 22.41
C ALA A 106 17.21 14.27 23.71
N ILE A 107 16.21 13.43 23.99
CA ILE A 107 15.44 13.46 25.25
C ILE A 107 16.36 13.16 26.43
N LEU A 108 17.21 12.13 26.35
CA LEU A 108 18.15 11.80 27.42
C LEU A 108 19.15 12.92 27.69
N ALA A 109 19.69 13.54 26.63
CA ALA A 109 20.57 14.69 26.74
C ALA A 109 19.87 15.89 27.37
N PHE A 110 18.61 16.16 26.98
CA PHE A 110 17.80 17.24 27.53
C PHE A 110 17.46 17.01 29.01
N VAL A 111 17.07 15.80 29.39
CA VAL A 111 16.82 15.43 30.79
C VAL A 111 18.10 15.60 31.63
N LYS A 112 19.25 15.13 31.13
CA LYS A 112 20.55 15.35 31.81
C LYS A 112 20.90 16.83 31.92
N TYR A 113 20.66 17.60 30.86
CA TYR A 113 20.87 19.04 30.84
C TYR A 113 20.00 19.76 31.90
N LEU A 114 18.72 19.39 32.02
CA LEU A 114 17.83 19.92 33.05
C LEU A 114 18.25 19.50 34.46
N GLN A 115 18.68 18.25 34.66
CA GLN A 115 19.20 17.76 35.94
C GLN A 115 20.50 18.48 36.36
N GLN A 116 21.38 18.80 35.41
CA GLN A 116 22.60 19.53 35.69
C GLN A 116 22.30 20.98 36.10
N ARG A 117 21.28 21.61 35.50
CA ARG A 117 20.82 22.95 35.87
C ARG A 117 20.19 22.99 37.27
N SER A 118 19.55 21.92 37.74
CA SER A 118 18.98 21.87 39.09
C SER A 118 20.03 21.78 40.20
N GLN A 119 21.18 21.13 39.96
CA GLN A 119 22.30 21.04 40.92
C GLN A 119 23.05 22.37 41.13
N VAL A 120 22.97 23.30 40.17
CA VAL A 120 23.55 24.66 40.32
C VAL A 120 22.69 25.53 41.26
N ARG A 121 21.41 25.18 41.47
CA ARG A 121 20.49 25.98 42.31
C ARG A 121 20.56 25.66 43.80
N SER A 122 21.30 24.62 44.24
CA SER A 122 21.38 24.19 45.65
C SER A 122 22.67 24.60 46.38
N LYS A 123 23.65 25.23 45.72
CA LYS A 123 24.82 25.84 46.37
C LYS A 123 24.65 27.36 46.49
N ALA A 124 23.75 27.78 47.39
CA ALA A 124 23.81 29.13 47.94
C ALA A 124 24.75 29.11 49.17
N PRO A 125 25.79 29.97 49.25
CA PRO A 125 26.65 30.05 50.41
C PRO A 125 25.91 30.69 51.60
N HIS A 126 25.99 30.05 52.76
CA HIS A 126 25.59 30.59 54.05
C HIS A 126 26.72 31.50 54.58
N GLU A 127 26.32 32.62 55.20
CA GLU A 127 27.12 33.58 55.98
C GLU A 127 27.96 34.64 55.24
N LEU A 128 27.53 35.91 55.32
CA LEU A 128 28.23 36.91 56.15
C LEU A 128 27.27 38.07 56.48
N SER A 129 27.28 38.46 57.76
CA SER A 129 26.46 39.49 58.37
C SER A 129 26.77 40.90 57.86
N ALA A 130 25.72 41.71 57.64
CA ALA A 130 25.85 43.16 57.53
C ALA A 130 24.75 43.84 58.36
N ASN A 131 25.16 44.38 59.49
CA ASN A 131 24.38 45.37 60.24
C ASN A 131 24.42 46.72 59.52
N ARG A 132 23.32 47.47 59.68
CA ARG A 132 23.25 48.92 59.93
C ARG A 132 22.72 49.85 58.80
N ALA A 133 21.58 50.46 59.16
CA ALA A 133 21.15 51.87 59.03
C ALA A 133 20.48 52.42 57.75
N ASP A 134 19.39 53.14 58.06
CA ASP A 134 18.76 54.32 57.44
C ASP A 134 17.96 54.20 56.12
N SER A 135 16.63 54.10 56.28
CA SER A 135 15.53 55.02 55.87
C SER A 135 15.65 55.88 54.56
N PRO A 136 14.53 56.45 54.03
CA PRO A 136 13.68 55.82 53.01
C PRO A 136 13.48 56.73 51.77
N GLU A 137 13.33 56.20 50.54
CA GLU A 137 12.77 57.04 49.47
C GLU A 137 12.01 56.26 48.37
N GLN A 138 10.70 56.52 48.34
CA GLN A 138 9.78 56.63 47.18
C GLN A 138 9.58 55.42 46.24
N ALA A 139 8.40 54.81 46.36
CA ALA A 139 7.78 53.97 45.33
C ALA A 139 6.83 54.83 44.48
N GLU A 140 7.07 54.89 43.18
CA GLU A 140 6.09 55.35 42.20
C GLU A 140 5.24 54.15 41.73
N GLU A 141 3.94 54.26 41.94
CA GLU A 141 2.92 53.28 41.56
C GLU A 141 2.43 53.58 40.13
N TYR A 142 2.68 52.67 39.19
CA TYR A 142 2.18 52.77 37.82
C TYR A 142 0.88 51.96 37.69
N ASP A 143 -0.25 52.66 37.54
CA ASP A 143 -1.60 52.10 37.39
C ASP A 143 -1.80 51.50 35.99
N VAL A 144 -2.03 50.18 35.93
CA VAL A 144 -2.40 49.45 34.70
C VAL A 144 -3.87 49.06 34.79
N ARG A 145 -4.76 49.80 34.10
CA ARG A 145 -6.18 49.44 33.97
C ARG A 145 -6.37 48.15 33.12
N PRO A 146 -7.31 47.26 33.48
CA PRO A 146 -7.58 46.06 32.71
C PRO A 146 -8.46 46.33 31.47
N MET A 147 -8.13 45.70 30.35
CA MET A 147 -8.91 45.70 29.09
C MET A 147 -10.20 44.88 29.23
N SER A 148 -11.32 45.43 28.73
CA SER A 148 -12.66 44.85 28.87
C SER A 148 -12.91 43.63 27.98
N ARG A 149 -13.82 42.76 28.45
CA ARG A 149 -14.16 41.42 27.95
C ARG A 149 -14.86 41.40 26.56
N ASP A 150 -15.30 42.56 26.07
CA ASP A 150 -16.02 42.70 24.80
C ASP A 150 -15.10 42.63 23.56
N SER A 151 -13.80 42.88 23.74
CA SER A 151 -12.82 42.85 22.64
C SER A 151 -12.45 41.42 22.20
N LEU A 152 -12.56 40.43 23.11
CA LEU A 152 -12.23 39.04 22.78
C LEU A 152 -13.27 38.38 21.86
N VAL A 153 -14.55 38.73 22.03
CA VAL A 153 -15.65 38.16 21.22
C VAL A 153 -15.56 38.65 19.76
N GLY A 154 -15.15 39.91 19.55
CA GLY A 154 -14.93 40.47 18.21
C GLY A 154 -13.80 39.78 17.44
N VAL A 155 -12.68 39.50 18.09
CA VAL A 155 -11.53 38.81 17.47
C VAL A 155 -11.89 37.35 17.15
N GLN A 156 -12.59 36.67 18.05
CA GLN A 156 -13.01 35.28 17.82
C GLN A 156 -13.98 35.16 16.63
N ASN A 157 -14.94 36.07 16.51
CA ASN A 157 -15.89 36.09 15.40
C ASN A 157 -15.21 36.43 14.05
N PHE A 158 -14.21 37.31 14.05
CA PHE A 158 -13.45 37.65 12.85
C PHE A 158 -12.61 36.47 12.32
N LEU A 159 -11.96 35.71 13.21
CA LEU A 159 -11.17 34.54 12.83
C LEU A 159 -12.02 33.37 12.32
N LEU A 160 -13.24 33.21 12.86
CA LEU A 160 -14.19 32.20 12.38
C LEU A 160 -14.69 32.51 10.96
N SER A 161 -14.96 33.78 10.65
CA SER A 161 -15.38 34.20 9.31
C SER A 161 -14.30 33.91 8.25
N ARG A 162 -13.03 34.28 8.53
CA ARG A 162 -11.91 33.99 7.60
C ARG A 162 -11.68 32.50 7.37
N ASN A 163 -11.87 31.66 8.39
CA ASN A 163 -11.72 30.21 8.24
C ASN A 163 -12.81 29.58 7.37
N MET A 164 -14.03 30.14 7.36
CA MET A 164 -15.11 29.64 6.51
C MET A 164 -14.88 30.02 5.03
N ASP A 165 -14.39 31.23 4.76
CA ASP A 165 -14.05 31.67 3.39
C ASP A 165 -12.85 30.90 2.80
N ALA A 166 -11.86 30.56 3.64
CA ALA A 166 -10.72 29.71 3.25
C ALA A 166 -11.15 28.26 2.92
N ARG A 167 -12.16 27.71 3.61
CA ARG A 167 -12.71 26.38 3.30
C ARG A 167 -13.56 26.38 2.04
N ARG A 168 -14.34 27.43 1.79
CA ARG A 168 -15.15 27.58 0.57
C ARG A 168 -14.27 27.67 -0.69
N SER A 169 -13.20 28.47 -0.64
CA SER A 169 -12.24 28.60 -1.74
C SER A 169 -11.45 27.31 -2.02
N SER A 170 -11.16 26.49 -1.00
CA SER A 170 -10.52 25.18 -1.20
C SER A 170 -11.46 24.14 -1.83
N ALA A 171 -12.76 24.19 -1.53
CA ALA A 171 -13.74 23.26 -2.10
C ALA A 171 -14.05 23.55 -3.58
N GLU A 172 -14.05 24.83 -3.97
CA GLU A 172 -14.24 25.25 -5.37
C GLU A 172 -13.03 24.90 -6.27
N ALA A 173 -11.83 24.81 -5.70
CA ALA A 173 -10.60 24.43 -6.44
C ALA A 173 -10.51 22.93 -6.75
N GLU A 174 -11.07 22.06 -5.91
CA GLU A 174 -11.06 20.60 -6.16
C GLU A 174 -12.04 20.17 -7.26
N ASP A 175 -13.19 20.85 -7.40
CA ASP A 175 -14.18 20.57 -8.43
C ASP A 175 -13.69 20.95 -9.85
N ASP A 176 -12.94 22.06 -9.99
CA ASP A 176 -12.31 22.47 -11.26
C ASP A 176 -11.16 21.52 -11.67
N TRP A 177 -10.35 21.06 -10.71
CA TRP A 177 -9.30 20.07 -10.97
C TRP A 177 -9.89 18.74 -11.45
N PHE A 178 -10.98 18.27 -10.84
CA PHE A 178 -11.61 17.00 -11.22
C PHE A 178 -12.24 17.06 -12.63
N LYS A 179 -12.92 18.17 -12.96
CA LYS A 179 -13.51 18.39 -14.29
C LYS A 179 -12.46 18.44 -15.40
N ARG A 180 -11.33 19.12 -15.18
CA ARG A 180 -10.23 19.17 -16.15
C ARG A 180 -9.57 17.81 -16.36
N ARG A 181 -9.48 16.99 -15.31
CA ARG A 181 -8.87 15.65 -15.38
C ARG A 181 -9.73 14.65 -16.15
N ILE A 182 -11.04 14.63 -15.94
CA ILE A 182 -11.97 13.78 -16.71
C ILE A 182 -11.97 14.16 -18.21
N SER A 183 -11.86 15.46 -18.54
CA SER A 183 -11.78 15.91 -19.94
C SER A 183 -10.46 15.51 -20.63
N ALA A 184 -9.36 15.39 -19.88
CA ALA A 184 -8.06 14.99 -20.42
C ALA A 184 -7.92 13.47 -20.62
N GLU A 185 -8.65 12.65 -19.85
CA GLU A 185 -8.56 11.18 -19.89
C GLU A 185 -9.55 10.52 -20.88
N ASN A 186 -10.47 11.28 -21.51
CA ASN A 186 -11.44 10.75 -22.47
C ASN A 186 -11.49 11.54 -23.81
N PRO A 187 -10.71 11.16 -24.83
CA PRO A 187 -10.69 11.84 -26.14
C PRO A 187 -11.96 11.62 -27.00
N ILE A 188 -12.94 10.84 -26.54
CA ILE A 188 -14.17 10.54 -27.30
C ILE A 188 -15.26 11.61 -27.06
N ALA A 189 -15.15 12.44 -26.01
CA ALA A 189 -16.15 13.47 -25.68
C ALA A 189 -16.11 14.73 -26.58
N ARG A 190 -15.16 14.83 -27.53
CA ARG A 190 -15.06 15.98 -28.44
C ARG A 190 -16.02 15.95 -29.64
N TYR A 191 -16.87 14.93 -29.77
CA TYR A 191 -17.80 14.77 -30.91
C TYR A 191 -19.28 14.89 -30.53
N ALA A 192 -19.63 15.25 -29.29
CA ALA A 192 -21.03 15.34 -28.84
C ALA A 192 -21.58 16.77 -28.73
N GLU A 193 -20.83 17.79 -29.17
CA GLU A 193 -21.29 19.18 -29.23
C GLU A 193 -21.12 19.75 -30.65
N THR A 194 -21.96 19.26 -31.56
CA THR A 194 -22.41 19.94 -32.79
C THR A 194 -23.80 19.43 -33.12
#